data_AF-A0AAX3VLJ0-F1
#
_entry.id   AF-A0AAX3VLJ0-F1
#
_cell.length_a   1.000
_cell.length_b   1.000
_cell.length_c   1.000
_cell.angle_alpha   90.00
_cell.angle_beta   90.00
_cell.angle_gamma   90.00
#
_symmetry.space_group_name_H-M   'P 1'
#
loop_
_entity.id
_entity.type
_entity.pdbx_description
1 polymer ?
#
loop_
_entity_poly.entity_id
_entity_poly.type
_entity_poly.pdbx_seq_one_letter_code
_entity_poly.pdbx_strand_id
1 'polypeptide(L)'
;MAAISARFMAAGYAWSRDRQPASTREHAADGIARRGERVERVEVELTAKTLARYQSILLGHTRWLTEGVERVVYVGTSAAMRAVSREADKWVHPAVRDRLVTVAALDERGHIMEDLDALWASSNTAPPLGRGIEDEAAEAPPALPAPTLPVWGGRD
;
A
#
# COMPACT_ATOMS: atom_id res chain seq x y z
N MET A 1 14.25 16.18 -2.72
CA MET A 1 13.14 15.80 -3.63
C MET A 1 13.63 15.26 -4.97
N ALA A 2 14.29 16.06 -5.82
CA ALA A 2 14.74 15.62 -7.15
C ALA A 2 15.61 14.34 -7.15
N ALA A 3 16.49 14.18 -6.15
CA ALA A 3 17.31 12.99 -6.01
C ALA A 3 16.49 11.70 -5.76
N ILE A 4 15.49 11.75 -4.88
CA ILE A 4 14.63 10.60 -4.57
C ILE A 4 13.81 10.20 -5.80
N SER A 5 13.16 11.17 -6.46
CA SER A 5 12.41 10.90 -7.69
C SER A 5 13.29 10.28 -8.78
N ALA A 6 14.54 10.73 -8.92
CA ALA A 6 15.47 10.16 -9.88
C ALA A 6 15.79 8.69 -9.59
N ARG A 7 15.89 8.29 -8.31
CA ARG A 7 16.12 6.89 -7.91
C ARG A 7 14.92 6.00 -8.24
N PHE A 8 13.70 6.47 -7.97
CA PHE A 8 12.49 5.75 -8.38
C PHE A 8 12.41 5.60 -9.91
N MET A 9 12.71 6.67 -10.66
CA MET A 9 12.73 6.60 -12.13
C MET A 9 13.81 5.65 -12.67
N ALA A 10 15.01 5.65 -12.09
CA ALA A 10 16.06 4.70 -12.44
C ALA A 10 15.67 3.24 -12.12
N ALA A 11 14.85 3.02 -11.09
CA ALA A 11 14.27 1.70 -10.74
C ALA A 11 13.05 1.31 -11.60
N GLY A 12 12.74 2.08 -12.65
CA GLY A 12 11.66 1.79 -13.61
C GLY A 12 10.28 2.27 -13.17
N TYR A 13 10.17 3.16 -12.19
CA TYR A 13 8.90 3.79 -11.83
C TYR A 13 8.66 5.06 -12.64
N ALA A 14 7.41 5.30 -13.03
CA ALA A 14 6.94 6.63 -13.36
C ALA A 14 6.76 7.44 -12.06
N TRP A 15 7.15 8.72 -12.07
CA TRP A 15 7.05 9.60 -10.91
C TRP A 15 6.14 10.79 -11.19
N SER A 16 5.29 11.15 -10.24
CA SER A 16 4.52 12.40 -10.26
C SER A 16 4.49 13.03 -8.87
N ARG A 17 4.19 14.34 -8.80
CA ARG A 17 3.74 14.93 -7.54
C ARG A 17 2.37 14.36 -7.18
N ASP A 18 2.08 14.28 -5.89
CA ASP A 18 0.72 13.98 -5.45
C ASP A 18 -0.20 15.17 -5.73
N ARG A 19 -1.51 14.90 -5.75
CA ARG A 19 -2.52 15.95 -5.92
C ARG A 19 -2.49 16.90 -4.73
N GLN A 20 -2.80 18.17 -4.98
CA GLN A 20 -3.05 19.11 -3.90
C GLN A 20 -4.23 18.60 -3.04
N PRO A 21 -4.11 18.59 -1.70
CA PRO A 21 -5.20 18.23 -0.82
C PRO A 21 -6.41 19.15 -1.03
N ALA A 22 -7.62 18.60 -0.98
CA ALA A 22 -8.84 19.41 -1.10
C ALA A 22 -9.15 20.21 0.18
N SER A 23 -8.54 19.82 1.30
CA SER A 23 -8.70 20.48 2.59
C SER A 23 -7.43 20.38 3.42
N THR A 24 -7.34 21.19 4.48
CA THR A 24 -6.22 21.18 5.45
C THR A 24 -6.18 19.91 6.31
N ARG A 25 -7.26 19.12 6.31
CA ARG A 25 -7.36 17.82 7.00
C ARG A 25 -6.78 16.68 6.18
N GLU A 26 -6.60 16.88 4.87
CA GLU A 26 -5.96 15.93 3.99
C GLU A 26 -4.44 16.20 3.94
N HIS A 27 -3.67 15.12 3.83
CA HIS A 27 -2.23 15.19 3.64
C HIS A 27 -1.92 14.73 2.22
N ALA A 28 -1.09 15.48 1.50
CA ALA A 28 -0.55 15.05 0.22
C ALA A 28 0.80 14.42 0.47
N ALA A 29 1.01 13.26 -0.17
CA ALA A 29 2.33 12.69 -0.24
C ALA A 29 3.25 13.59 -1.07
N ASP A 30 4.51 13.44 -0.78
CA ASP A 30 5.58 14.21 -1.37
C ASP A 30 5.77 13.85 -2.86
N GLY A 31 5.50 12.58 -3.20
CA GLY A 31 5.33 12.10 -4.56
C GLY A 31 4.57 10.78 -4.67
N ILE A 32 4.24 10.40 -5.91
CA ILE A 32 3.64 9.12 -6.26
C ILE A 32 4.56 8.43 -7.26
N ALA A 33 4.93 7.18 -6.94
CA ALA A 33 5.68 6.31 -7.82
C ALA A 33 4.76 5.21 -8.37
N ARG A 34 4.79 4.95 -9.68
CA ARG A 34 3.98 3.92 -10.33
C ARG A 34 4.82 2.97 -11.16
N ARG A 35 4.59 1.66 -11.05
CA ARG A 35 5.26 0.65 -11.88
C ARG A 35 4.30 -0.51 -12.16
N GLY A 36 3.85 -0.61 -13.41
CA GLY A 36 2.71 -1.48 -13.75
C GLY A 36 1.46 -1.04 -12.99
N GLU A 37 0.77 -1.99 -12.36
CA GLU A 37 -0.41 -1.74 -11.51
C GLU A 37 -0.06 -1.22 -10.11
N ARG A 38 1.22 -1.25 -9.72
CA ARG A 38 1.65 -0.84 -8.38
C ARG A 38 1.67 0.69 -8.26
N VAL A 39 0.99 1.20 -7.24
CA VAL A 39 1.02 2.61 -6.86
C VAL A 39 1.62 2.73 -5.46
N GLU A 40 2.72 3.46 -5.35
CA GLU A 40 3.38 3.76 -4.09
C GLU A 40 3.31 5.26 -3.82
N ARG A 41 3.01 5.62 -2.57
CA ARG A 41 3.08 7.02 -2.10
C ARG A 41 4.36 7.21 -1.33
N VAL A 42 5.09 8.27 -1.64
CA VAL A 42 6.44 8.49 -1.13
C VAL A 42 6.49 9.79 -0.33
N GLU A 43 6.98 9.68 0.90
CA GLU A 43 7.19 10.76 1.86
C GLU A 43 8.69 10.97 2.06
N VAL A 44 9.16 12.22 1.94
CA VAL A 44 10.57 12.55 2.20
C VAL A 44 10.65 13.42 3.45
N GLU A 45 11.36 12.93 4.47
CA GLU A 45 11.32 13.57 5.78
C GLU A 45 12.70 13.73 6.42
N LEU A 46 13.13 14.99 6.60
CA LEU A 46 14.40 15.32 7.24
C LEU A 46 14.28 15.47 8.76
N THR A 47 13.13 15.94 9.23
CA THR A 47 12.87 16.25 10.64
C THR A 47 11.58 15.59 11.08
N ALA A 48 11.54 15.06 12.29
CA ALA A 48 10.31 14.48 12.83
C ALA A 48 9.17 15.51 12.94
N LYS A 49 7.93 15.07 12.69
CA LYS A 49 6.75 15.91 12.91
C LYS A 49 6.29 15.89 14.36
N THR A 50 5.40 16.82 14.68
CA THR A 50 4.68 16.79 15.96
C THR A 50 3.75 15.58 16.02
N LEU A 51 3.45 15.11 17.24
CA LEU A 51 2.56 13.97 17.46
C LEU A 51 1.18 14.16 16.81
N ALA A 52 0.58 15.36 16.98
CA ALA A 52 -0.71 15.69 16.38
C ALA A 52 -0.67 15.58 14.84
N ARG A 53 0.47 15.93 14.23
CA ARG A 53 0.62 15.81 12.78
C ARG A 53 0.79 14.36 12.35
N TYR A 54 1.54 13.53 13.09
CA TYR A 54 1.63 12.10 12.80
C TYR A 54 0.27 11.40 12.86
N GLN A 55 -0.53 11.68 13.89
CA GLN A 55 -1.87 11.09 14.00
C GLN A 55 -2.73 11.41 12.76
N SER A 56 -2.79 12.68 12.35
CA SER A 56 -3.57 13.08 11.17
C SER A 56 -3.07 12.42 9.88
N ILE A 57 -1.76 12.31 9.69
CA ILE A 57 -1.15 11.76 8.48
C ILE A 57 -1.36 10.25 8.42
N LEU A 58 -1.04 9.52 9.49
CA LEU A 58 -1.03 8.05 9.52
C LEU A 58 -2.44 7.45 9.41
N LEU A 59 -3.46 8.14 9.94
CA LEU A 59 -4.86 7.76 9.69
C LEU A 59 -5.21 7.87 8.20
N GLY A 60 -4.75 8.92 7.52
CA GLY A 60 -4.90 9.06 6.07
C GLY A 60 -4.15 7.97 5.29
N HIS A 61 -2.97 7.56 5.76
CA HIS A 61 -2.20 6.48 5.13
C HIS A 61 -2.89 5.13 5.25
N THR A 62 -3.48 4.84 6.41
CA THR A 62 -4.28 3.61 6.60
C THR A 62 -5.40 3.54 5.57
N ARG A 63 -6.10 4.65 5.33
CA ARG A 63 -7.12 4.75 4.27
C ARG A 63 -6.54 4.46 2.88
N TRP A 64 -5.42 5.07 2.51
CA TRP A 64 -4.79 4.83 1.20
C TRP A 64 -4.43 3.36 0.99
N LEU A 65 -3.87 2.72 2.00
CA LEU A 65 -3.47 1.31 1.94
C LEU A 65 -4.67 0.38 1.76
N THR A 66 -5.85 0.77 2.25
CA THR A 66 -7.11 0.04 2.02
C THR A 66 -7.78 0.36 0.68
N GLU A 67 -7.43 1.48 0.04
CA GLU A 67 -8.06 1.98 -1.20
C GLU A 67 -7.20 1.72 -2.47
N GLY A 68 -6.19 0.85 -2.38
CA GLY A 68 -5.41 0.40 -3.53
C GLY A 68 -4.02 1.03 -3.70
N VAL A 69 -3.54 1.83 -2.73
CA VAL A 69 -2.11 2.16 -2.66
C VAL A 69 -1.36 0.96 -2.12
N GLU A 70 -0.41 0.43 -2.88
CA GLU A 70 0.34 -0.78 -2.53
C GLU A 70 1.13 -0.58 -1.25
N ARG A 71 1.90 0.52 -1.18
CA ARG A 71 2.74 0.88 -0.03
C ARG A 71 2.83 2.38 0.17
N VAL A 72 3.09 2.78 1.42
CA VAL A 72 3.58 4.12 1.74
C VAL A 72 5.04 4.02 2.15
N VAL A 73 5.91 4.73 1.45
CA VAL A 73 7.35 4.69 1.62
C VAL A 73 7.83 6.02 2.21
N TYR A 74 8.42 5.96 3.39
CA TYR A 74 9.13 7.08 4.00
C TYR A 74 10.62 6.95 3.74
N VAL A 75 11.23 8.01 3.23
CA VAL A 75 12.69 8.12 3.08
C VAL A 75 13.16 9.36 3.84
N GLY A 76 14.13 9.20 4.74
CA GLY A 76 14.49 10.31 5.62
C GLY A 76 15.74 10.11 6.44
N THR A 77 15.94 11.02 7.40
CA THR A 77 17.00 10.88 8.41
C THR A 77 16.65 9.76 9.38
N SER A 78 17.67 9.14 9.99
CA SER A 78 17.44 8.05 10.95
C SER A 78 16.56 8.48 12.13
N ALA A 79 16.67 9.74 12.58
CA ALA A 79 15.84 10.29 13.65
C ALA A 79 14.37 10.40 13.22
N ALA A 80 14.10 10.92 12.03
CA ALA A 80 12.75 11.01 11.49
C ALA A 80 12.13 9.62 11.28
N MET A 81 12.85 8.68 10.66
CA MET A 81 12.33 7.33 10.38
C MET A 81 12.02 6.55 11.65
N ARG A 82 12.83 6.67 12.70
CA ARG A 82 12.49 6.09 14.02
C ARG A 82 11.22 6.69 14.61
N ALA A 83 11.01 8.00 14.46
CA ALA A 83 9.79 8.65 14.92
C ALA A 83 8.57 8.15 14.12
N VAL A 84 8.65 8.12 12.79
CA VAL A 84 7.60 7.59 11.92
C VAL A 84 7.25 6.16 12.30
N SER A 85 8.23 5.26 12.41
CA SER A 85 7.99 3.86 12.75
C SER A 85 7.29 3.72 14.10
N ARG A 86 7.77 4.41 15.13
CA ARG A 86 7.19 4.36 16.48
C ARG A 86 5.75 4.87 16.51
N GLU A 87 5.44 5.94 15.78
CA GLU A 87 4.06 6.45 15.75
C GLU A 87 3.17 5.58 14.84
N ALA A 88 3.70 5.00 13.77
CA ALA A 88 2.98 4.05 12.92
C ALA A 88 2.50 2.83 13.71
N ASP A 89 3.29 2.32 14.66
CA ASP A 89 2.91 1.20 15.53
C ASP A 89 1.70 1.50 16.42
N LYS A 90 1.38 2.79 16.64
CA LYS A 90 0.23 3.21 17.46
C LYS A 90 -1.02 3.51 16.63
N TRP A 91 -0.83 4.05 15.42
CA TRP A 91 -1.92 4.66 14.65
C TRP A 91 -2.27 3.93 13.36
N VAL A 92 -1.39 3.07 12.84
CA VAL A 92 -1.65 2.29 11.63
C VAL A 92 -2.19 0.93 12.03
N HIS A 93 -3.27 0.50 11.39
CA HIS A 93 -3.87 -0.79 11.67
C HIS A 93 -2.86 -1.94 11.41
N PRO A 94 -2.71 -2.92 12.33
CA PRO A 94 -1.71 -3.98 12.20
C PRO A 94 -1.73 -4.71 10.85
N ALA A 95 -2.92 -4.97 10.28
CA ALA A 95 -3.06 -5.67 8.99
C ALA A 95 -2.43 -4.93 7.79
N VAL A 96 -2.16 -3.63 7.88
CA VAL A 96 -1.50 -2.86 6.81
C VAL A 96 -0.19 -2.24 7.25
N ARG A 97 0.27 -2.54 8.47
CA ARG A 97 1.46 -1.92 9.07
C ARG A 97 2.75 -2.23 8.29
N ASP A 98 2.86 -3.45 7.77
CA ASP A 98 4.02 -3.89 6.98
C ASP A 98 4.10 -3.22 5.60
N ARG A 99 3.00 -2.57 5.17
CA ARG A 99 2.94 -1.81 3.92
C ARG A 99 3.37 -0.35 4.09
N LEU A 100 3.65 0.08 5.33
CA LEU A 100 4.32 1.34 5.64
C LEU A 100 5.81 1.06 5.86
N VAL A 101 6.62 1.42 4.87
CA VAL A 101 8.07 1.16 4.84
C VAL A 101 8.82 2.43 5.22
N THR A 102 9.83 2.33 6.06
CA THR A 102 10.70 3.45 6.44
C THR A 102 12.15 3.15 6.06
N VAL A 103 12.84 4.09 5.43
CA VAL A 103 14.22 3.95 4.98
C VAL A 103 15.04 5.16 5.41
N ALA A 104 16.01 4.92 6.29
CA ALA A 104 16.87 5.94 6.87
C ALA A 104 18.10 6.22 6.00
N ALA A 105 17.89 6.78 4.81
CA ALA A 105 18.96 6.97 3.82
C ALA A 105 19.44 8.41 3.64
N LEU A 106 18.91 9.38 4.38
CA LEU A 106 19.26 10.80 4.21
C LEU A 106 20.09 11.36 5.37
N ASP A 107 21.04 12.24 5.05
CA ASP A 107 21.65 13.14 6.04
C ASP A 107 20.71 14.31 6.39
N GLU A 108 21.11 15.14 7.37
CA GLU A 108 20.34 16.32 7.82
C GLU A 108 20.16 17.37 6.71
N ARG A 109 20.97 17.33 5.65
CA ARG A 109 20.90 18.21 4.48
C ARG A 109 20.07 17.61 3.34
N GLY A 110 19.62 16.37 3.48
CA GLY A 110 18.85 15.63 2.48
C GLY A 110 19.69 14.98 1.38
N HIS A 111 21.00 14.81 1.58
CA HIS A 111 21.83 13.98 0.72
C HIS A 111 21.60 12.51 1.01
N ILE A 112 21.63 11.69 -0.03
CA ILE A 112 21.51 10.25 0.08
C ILE A 112 22.86 9.69 0.56
N MET A 113 22.85 9.06 1.73
CA MET A 113 24.02 8.48 2.40
C MET A 113 24.07 6.95 2.27
N GLU A 114 22.91 6.31 2.16
CA GLU A 114 22.78 4.86 2.07
C GLU A 114 22.09 4.46 0.77
N ASP A 115 22.30 3.23 0.33
CA ASP A 115 21.60 2.70 -0.83
C ASP A 115 20.09 2.53 -0.53
N LEU A 116 19.28 2.83 -1.52
CA LEU A 116 17.83 2.66 -1.47
C LEU A 116 17.40 1.26 -1.95
N ASP A 117 18.34 0.36 -2.21
CA ASP A 117 18.08 -1.00 -2.70
C ASP A 117 17.06 -1.80 -1.86
N ALA A 118 16.96 -1.53 -0.56
CA ALA A 118 15.94 -2.12 0.30
C ALA A 118 14.50 -1.85 -0.18
N LEU A 119 14.25 -0.70 -0.84
CA LEU A 119 12.96 -0.37 -1.45
C LEU A 119 12.60 -1.31 -2.59
N TRP A 120 13.61 -1.80 -3.32
CA TRP A 120 13.44 -2.63 -4.50
C TRP A 120 13.44 -4.11 -4.16
N ALA A 121 14.22 -4.53 -3.17
CA ALA A 121 14.30 -5.94 -2.72
C ALA A 121 12.94 -6.49 -2.26
N SER A 122 12.12 -5.66 -1.63
CA SER A 122 10.74 -6.00 -1.23
C SER A 122 9.75 -6.11 -2.40
N SER A 123 10.20 -5.89 -3.64
CA SER A 123 9.37 -5.97 -4.85
C SER A 123 9.22 -7.40 -5.40
N ASN A 124 10.04 -8.36 -4.92
CA ASN A 124 10.16 -9.69 -5.50
C ASN A 124 9.24 -10.75 -4.88
N THR A 125 8.45 -10.39 -3.87
CA THR A 125 7.34 -11.23 -3.41
C THR A 125 6.11 -10.91 -4.26
N ALA A 126 6.16 -11.27 -5.55
CA ALA A 126 4.90 -11.61 -6.20
C ALA A 126 4.31 -12.79 -5.41
N PRO A 127 3.04 -12.78 -4.99
CA PRO A 127 2.38 -14.05 -4.71
C PRO A 127 2.57 -14.92 -5.96
N PRO A 128 2.76 -16.25 -5.84
CA PRO A 128 2.75 -17.08 -7.03
C PRO A 128 1.46 -16.76 -7.78
N LEU A 129 1.60 -16.22 -9.00
CA LEU A 129 0.52 -16.25 -9.98
C LEU A 129 0.00 -17.67 -9.92
N GLY A 130 -1.27 -17.80 -9.58
CA GLY A 130 -1.88 -19.06 -9.21
C GLY A 130 -1.38 -20.16 -10.13
N ARG A 131 -0.95 -21.29 -9.55
CA ARG A 131 -0.94 -22.54 -10.30
C ARG A 131 -2.25 -22.56 -11.05
N GLY A 132 -2.14 -22.61 -12.37
CA GLY A 132 -3.28 -22.63 -13.27
C GLY A 132 -4.32 -23.57 -12.69
N ILE A 133 -5.54 -23.08 -12.59
CA ILE A 133 -6.68 -23.97 -12.75
C ILE A 133 -6.45 -24.54 -14.14
N GLU A 134 -5.85 -25.72 -14.18
CA GLU A 134 -5.94 -26.58 -15.35
C GLU A 134 -7.43 -26.68 -15.67
N ASP A 135 -7.73 -26.44 -16.93
CA ASP A 135 -9.04 -26.51 -17.55
C ASP A 135 -9.56 -27.94 -17.37
N GLU A 136 -10.12 -28.23 -16.18
CA GLU A 136 -10.85 -29.46 -15.93
C GLU A 136 -12.21 -29.27 -16.59
N ALA A 137 -12.33 -29.90 -17.76
CA ALA A 137 -13.51 -29.95 -18.59
C ALA A 137 -14.77 -30.07 -17.71
N ALA A 138 -15.72 -29.16 -17.94
CA ALA A 138 -17.00 -29.14 -17.28
C ALA A 138 -17.70 -30.50 -17.37
N GLU A 139 -17.67 -31.26 -16.26
CA GLU A 139 -18.64 -32.33 -16.03
C GLU A 139 -19.92 -31.68 -15.53
N ALA A 140 -21.01 -31.86 -16.30
CA ALA A 140 -22.31 -31.29 -16.00
C ALA A 140 -22.82 -31.79 -14.63
N PRO A 141 -23.45 -30.92 -13.82
CA PRO A 141 -24.02 -31.36 -12.55
C PRO A 141 -25.12 -32.42 -12.79
N PRO A 142 -25.21 -33.47 -11.96
CA PRO A 142 -26.30 -34.43 -12.07
C PRO A 142 -27.64 -33.71 -11.83
N ALA A 143 -28.57 -33.91 -12.76
CA ALA A 143 -29.92 -33.37 -12.67
C ALA A 143 -30.61 -33.88 -11.39
N LEU A 144 -30.98 -32.95 -10.50
CA LEU A 144 -31.83 -33.27 -9.36
C LEU A 144 -33.21 -33.71 -9.87
N PRO A 145 -33.77 -34.83 -9.38
CA PRO A 145 -35.14 -35.20 -9.71
C PRO A 145 -36.11 -34.13 -9.15
N ALA A 146 -37.12 -33.80 -9.95
CA ALA A 146 -38.13 -32.82 -9.59
C ALA A 146 -38.85 -33.19 -8.28
N PRO A 147 -39.15 -32.22 -7.40
CA PRO A 147 -39.89 -32.49 -6.18
C PRO A 147 -41.34 -32.88 -6.51
N THR A 148 -41.72 -34.10 -6.14
CA THR A 148 -43.11 -34.55 -6.12
C THR A 148 -43.83 -33.84 -4.96
N LEU A 149 -44.74 -32.93 -5.27
CA LEU A 149 -45.62 -32.32 -4.27
C LEU A 149 -46.66 -33.35 -3.79
N PRO A 150 -46.92 -33.48 -2.48
CA PRO A 150 -48.01 -34.30 -2.00
C PRO A 150 -49.36 -33.68 -2.36
N VAL A 151 -50.21 -34.45 -3.04
CA VAL A 151 -51.62 -34.12 -3.23
C VAL A 151 -52.32 -34.26 -1.88
N TRP A 152 -52.59 -33.12 -1.23
CA TRP A 152 -53.54 -33.09 -0.12
C TRP A 152 -54.95 -33.13 -0.70
N GLY A 153 -55.68 -34.19 -0.37
CA GLY A 153 -57.05 -34.40 -0.81
C GLY A 153 -58.01 -33.38 -0.21
N GLY A 154 -58.98 -32.95 -1.01
CA GLY A 154 -60.24 -32.37 -0.56
C GLY A 154 -61.36 -33.35 -0.89
N ARG A 155 -61.95 -33.93 0.15
CA ARG A 155 -63.35 -34.36 0.13
C ARG A 155 -64.19 -33.11 0.36
N ASP A 156 -65.18 -32.88 -0.50
CA ASP A 156 -66.60 -33.09 -0.18
C ASP A 156 -67.42 -33.10 -1.48
#